data_AF-A0AAU6S7R4-F1
#
_entry.id   AF-A0AAU6S7R4-F1
#
_cell.length_a   1.000
_cell.length_b   1.000
_cell.length_c   1.000
_cell.angle_alpha   90.00
_cell.angle_beta   90.00
_cell.angle_gamma   90.00
#
_symmetry.space_group_name_H-M   'P 1'
#
loop_
_entity.id
_entity.type
_entity.pdbx_description
1 polymer ?
#
loop_
_entity_poly.entity_id
_entity_poly.type
_entity_poly.pdbx_seq_one_letter_code
_entity_poly.pdbx_strand_id
1 'polypeptide(L)'
;MRSMSQLGNDLYTGKTSFPFVGRRRLWFLIAAILVIGSALVPLFRPIQFSIEFTGGSQFTVSGVASPVDQSLATDAVLSVVPEATTKVVTIGEDAVRVQTDQVTDAESREISTALAEAYDVPEAEVSYAFIGPSWGADVTRTSLWGLAIFLALTFIILALYFRTWKMSVSAIIGLVDVLVITIGVYALFGFEISPAAVIGFLTILSYALYDTTVVFDKIRENTDEDGEVSGRTFGESVNLAVNQTLVRSINTTIVAILPTGAILFIGLIWAGAQTLTDLSLSIFVGTIVAAYSTIFVAAPLYSLLRENEQPIRTRDTRVVAARELAGTPA
;
A
#
# COMPACT_ATOMS: atom_id res chain seq x y z
N MET A 1 17.06 30.01 -2.18
CA MET A 1 16.28 28.80 -1.82
C MET A 1 16.74 28.36 -0.43
N ARG A 2 15.81 28.02 0.49
CA ARG A 2 16.19 27.48 1.81
C ARG A 2 16.86 26.12 1.62
N SER A 3 17.95 25.82 2.34
CA SER A 3 18.54 24.48 2.29
C SER A 3 17.63 23.46 3.00
N MET A 4 17.72 22.18 2.64
CA MET A 4 16.96 21.11 3.31
C MET A 4 17.25 21.02 4.80
N SER A 5 18.50 21.33 5.22
CA SER A 5 18.88 21.40 6.62
C SER A 5 18.22 22.57 7.37
N GLN A 6 18.11 23.74 6.72
CA GLN A 6 17.40 24.90 7.29
C GLN A 6 15.91 24.63 7.41
N LEU A 7 15.29 24.05 6.38
CA LEU A 7 13.87 23.68 6.40
C LEU A 7 13.57 22.66 7.51
N GLY A 8 14.40 21.62 7.65
CA GLY A 8 14.23 20.62 8.70
C GLY A 8 14.37 21.20 10.11
N ASN A 9 15.34 22.09 10.33
CA ASN A 9 15.49 22.77 11.61
C ASN A 9 14.33 23.74 11.90
N ASP A 10 13.83 24.45 10.89
CA ASP A 10 12.69 25.36 11.03
C ASP A 10 11.38 24.59 11.31
N LEU A 11 11.19 23.42 10.71
CA LEU A 11 10.08 22.52 11.00
C LEU A 11 10.20 21.92 12.40
N TYR A 12 11.41 21.52 12.80
CA TYR A 12 11.66 20.93 14.11
C TYR A 12 11.42 21.92 15.26
N THR A 13 11.87 23.16 15.08
CA THR A 13 11.69 24.26 16.05
C THR A 13 10.31 24.90 15.99
N GLY A 14 9.47 24.54 15.02
CA GLY A 14 8.14 25.12 14.81
C GLY A 14 8.15 26.52 14.19
N LYS A 15 9.30 27.05 13.76
CA LYS A 15 9.40 28.33 13.03
C LYS A 15 8.65 28.31 11.71
N THR A 16 8.61 27.15 11.06
CA THR A 16 7.74 26.86 9.92
C THR A 16 6.85 25.69 10.32
N SER A 17 5.54 25.77 10.08
CA SER A 17 4.62 24.69 10.40
C SER A 17 3.55 24.55 9.33
N PHE A 18 3.38 23.32 8.84
CA PHE A 18 2.27 22.96 7.98
C PHE A 18 1.07 22.54 8.82
N PRO A 19 -0.15 23.04 8.54
CA PRO A 19 -1.34 22.79 9.36
C PRO A 19 -2.00 21.45 8.98
N PHE A 20 -1.37 20.33 9.32
CA PHE A 20 -1.92 18.98 9.13
C PHE A 20 -3.18 18.77 9.98
N VAL A 21 -3.08 19.04 11.29
CA VAL A 21 -4.21 18.89 12.23
C VAL A 21 -5.26 19.97 12.00
N GLY A 22 -4.83 21.22 11.78
CA GLY A 22 -5.74 22.34 11.53
C GLY A 22 -6.60 22.16 10.27
N ARG A 23 -6.09 21.47 9.24
CA ARG A 23 -6.83 21.15 8.00
C ARG A 23 -7.37 19.73 7.95
N ARG A 24 -7.50 19.03 9.10
CA ARG A 24 -7.95 17.62 9.17
C ARG A 24 -9.22 17.30 8.38
N ARG A 25 -10.19 18.22 8.28
CA ARG A 25 -11.42 18.00 7.50
C ARG A 25 -11.14 17.77 6.01
N LEU A 26 -10.19 18.52 5.45
CA LEU A 26 -9.76 18.35 4.06
C LEU A 26 -9.09 16.99 3.88
N TRP A 27 -8.19 16.63 4.79
CA TRP A 27 -7.45 15.36 4.71
C TRP A 27 -8.34 14.15 4.93
N PHE A 28 -9.30 14.21 5.86
CA PHE A 28 -10.30 13.15 6.01
C PHE A 28 -11.23 13.04 4.82
N LEU A 29 -11.58 14.15 4.16
CA LEU A 29 -12.35 14.09 2.92
C LEU A 29 -11.54 13.40 1.82
N ILE A 30 -10.27 13.77 1.64
CA ILE A 30 -9.38 13.13 0.66
C ILE A 30 -9.21 11.64 0.98
N ALA A 31 -8.93 11.28 2.24
CA ALA A 31 -8.80 9.90 2.68
C ALA A 31 -10.09 9.10 2.43
N ALA A 32 -11.25 9.67 2.78
CA ALA A 32 -12.53 9.02 2.53
C ALA A 32 -12.77 8.80 1.04
N ILE A 33 -12.46 9.78 0.17
CA ILE A 33 -12.55 9.63 -1.28
C ILE A 33 -11.61 8.52 -1.78
N LEU A 34 -10.37 8.49 -1.30
CA LEU A 34 -9.40 7.48 -1.71
C LEU A 34 -9.82 6.08 -1.25
N VAL A 35 -10.21 5.91 0.01
CA VAL A 35 -10.65 4.62 0.58
C VAL A 35 -11.94 4.13 -0.07
N ILE A 36 -12.96 4.99 -0.15
CA ILE A 36 -14.24 4.63 -0.78
C ILE A 36 -14.03 4.36 -2.27
N GLY A 37 -13.28 5.23 -2.97
CA GLY A 37 -12.91 5.03 -4.37
C GLY A 37 -12.25 3.67 -4.58
N SER A 38 -11.22 3.38 -3.78
CA SER A 38 -10.48 2.10 -3.80
C SER A 38 -11.37 0.89 -3.51
N ALA A 39 -12.28 1.00 -2.54
CA ALA A 39 -13.21 -0.06 -2.18
C ALA A 39 -14.32 -0.30 -3.23
N LEU A 40 -14.63 0.71 -4.05
CA LEU A 40 -15.63 0.60 -5.12
C LEU A 40 -15.03 0.11 -6.44
N VAL A 41 -13.72 0.24 -6.67
CA VAL A 41 -13.07 -0.26 -7.89
C VAL A 41 -13.41 -1.73 -8.20
N PRO A 42 -13.40 -2.67 -7.22
CA PRO A 42 -13.74 -4.07 -7.45
C PRO A 42 -15.13 -4.32 -8.05
N LEU A 43 -16.08 -3.37 -7.91
CA LEU A 43 -17.41 -3.48 -8.51
C LEU A 43 -17.40 -3.31 -10.04
N PHE A 44 -16.42 -2.59 -10.58
CA PHE A 44 -16.27 -2.32 -12.01
C PHE A 44 -15.12 -3.10 -12.64
N ARG A 45 -14.06 -3.36 -11.87
CA ARG A 45 -12.91 -4.16 -12.27
C ARG A 45 -12.57 -5.17 -11.17
N PRO A 46 -12.91 -6.45 -11.36
CA PRO A 46 -12.60 -7.48 -10.37
C PRO A 46 -11.11 -7.51 -10.02
N ILE A 47 -10.82 -7.76 -8.75
CA ILE A 47 -9.45 -7.98 -8.27
C ILE A 47 -8.89 -9.20 -9.00
N GLN A 48 -7.75 -9.02 -9.65
CA GLN A 48 -7.06 -10.11 -10.34
C GLN A 48 -6.18 -10.84 -9.33
N PHE A 49 -6.53 -12.08 -9.03
CA PHE A 49 -5.68 -12.97 -8.25
C PHE A 49 -4.87 -13.86 -9.17
N SER A 50 -3.67 -14.20 -8.72
CA SER A 50 -2.81 -15.10 -9.46
C SER A 50 -3.20 -16.56 -9.37
N ILE A 51 -2.65 -17.38 -10.28
CA ILE A 51 -2.90 -18.82 -10.30
C ILE A 51 -2.46 -19.51 -9.00
N GLU A 52 -1.53 -18.93 -8.24
CA GLU A 52 -1.13 -19.41 -6.92
C GLU A 52 -2.24 -19.27 -5.87
N PHE A 53 -3.25 -18.41 -6.10
CA PHE A 53 -4.43 -18.30 -5.25
C PHE A 53 -5.63 -19.06 -5.83
N THR A 54 -5.86 -18.96 -7.14
CA THR A 54 -7.05 -19.56 -7.78
C THR A 54 -6.87 -21.04 -8.13
N GLY A 55 -5.62 -21.51 -8.26
CA GLY A 55 -5.30 -22.74 -8.97
C GLY A 55 -5.47 -22.58 -10.48
N GLY A 56 -4.83 -23.46 -11.25
CA GLY A 56 -4.92 -23.46 -12.72
C GLY A 56 -3.57 -23.57 -13.41
N SER A 57 -3.58 -23.22 -14.69
CA SER A 57 -2.45 -23.35 -15.61
C SER A 57 -2.08 -21.99 -16.17
N GLN A 58 -0.78 -21.70 -16.26
CA GLN A 58 -0.24 -20.47 -16.83
C GLN A 58 0.80 -20.79 -17.89
N PHE A 59 0.67 -20.11 -19.03
CA PHE A 59 1.62 -20.16 -20.13
C PHE A 59 2.18 -18.75 -20.34
N THR A 60 3.48 -18.62 -20.48
CA THR A 60 4.13 -17.37 -20.87
C THR A 60 4.91 -17.62 -22.15
N VAL A 61 4.53 -16.91 -23.21
CA VAL A 61 5.16 -16.94 -24.52
C VAL A 61 6.04 -15.69 -24.64
N SER A 62 7.33 -15.88 -24.89
CA SER A 62 8.31 -14.80 -25.07
C SER A 62 8.70 -14.62 -26.53
N GLY A 63 9.22 -13.46 -26.91
CA GLY A 63 9.69 -13.19 -28.27
C GLY A 63 8.58 -12.97 -29.29
N VAL A 64 7.39 -12.57 -28.84
CA VAL A 64 6.22 -12.28 -29.68
C VAL A 64 6.41 -10.97 -30.44
N ALA A 65 5.99 -10.92 -31.70
CA ALA A 65 6.04 -9.71 -32.51
C ALA A 65 5.12 -8.60 -31.94
N SER A 66 5.66 -7.38 -31.81
CA SER A 66 4.89 -6.20 -31.39
C SER A 66 4.15 -5.55 -32.57
N PRO A 67 2.88 -5.09 -32.41
CA PRO A 67 2.07 -5.16 -31.20
C PRO A 67 1.51 -6.57 -30.97
N VAL A 68 1.53 -7.00 -29.71
CA VAL A 68 1.04 -8.32 -29.29
C VAL A 68 -0.48 -8.38 -29.44
N ASP A 69 -0.96 -9.32 -30.25
CA ASP A 69 -2.39 -9.62 -30.37
C ASP A 69 -2.82 -10.67 -29.34
N GLN A 70 -3.53 -10.23 -28.31
CA GLN A 70 -3.97 -11.09 -27.21
C GLN A 70 -5.04 -12.12 -27.63
N SER A 71 -5.79 -11.90 -28.72
CA SER A 71 -6.83 -12.86 -29.12
C SER A 71 -6.23 -14.18 -29.58
N LEU A 72 -5.04 -14.16 -30.19
CA LEU A 72 -4.32 -15.37 -30.61
C LEU A 72 -4.05 -16.31 -29.44
N ALA A 73 -3.74 -15.75 -28.27
CA ALA A 73 -3.53 -16.51 -27.05
C ALA A 73 -4.81 -17.20 -26.57
N THR A 74 -5.93 -16.48 -26.58
CA THR A 74 -7.23 -17.04 -26.20
C THR A 74 -7.67 -18.11 -27.21
N ASP A 75 -7.55 -17.85 -28.50
CA ASP A 75 -7.95 -18.76 -29.57
C ASP A 75 -7.11 -20.06 -29.54
N ALA A 76 -5.81 -19.96 -29.29
CA ALA A 76 -4.92 -21.12 -29.15
C ALA A 76 -5.37 -22.02 -27.99
N VAL A 77 -5.68 -21.45 -26.82
CA VAL A 77 -6.16 -22.24 -25.67
C VAL A 77 -7.53 -22.86 -25.97
N LEU A 78 -8.47 -22.09 -26.53
CA LEU A 78 -9.83 -22.55 -26.83
C LEU A 78 -9.86 -23.60 -27.95
N SER A 79 -8.84 -23.65 -28.81
CA SER A 79 -8.70 -24.69 -29.83
C SER A 79 -8.48 -26.09 -29.23
N VAL A 80 -7.87 -26.14 -28.04
CA VAL A 80 -7.59 -27.38 -27.30
C VAL A 80 -8.67 -27.64 -26.25
N VAL A 81 -9.03 -26.60 -25.48
CA VAL A 81 -10.02 -26.69 -24.40
C VAL A 81 -11.13 -25.64 -24.63
N PRO A 82 -12.19 -25.99 -25.37
CA PRO A 82 -13.21 -25.02 -25.83
C PRO A 82 -13.99 -24.30 -24.73
N GLU A 83 -14.07 -24.88 -23.54
CA GLU A 83 -14.80 -24.31 -22.39
C GLU A 83 -13.88 -23.64 -21.36
N ALA A 84 -12.59 -23.50 -21.66
CA ALA A 84 -11.62 -22.89 -20.75
C ALA A 84 -11.83 -21.39 -20.58
N THR A 85 -11.73 -20.92 -19.35
CA THR A 85 -11.67 -19.50 -19.04
C THR A 85 -10.25 -19.00 -19.25
N THR A 86 -10.03 -18.08 -20.18
CA THR A 86 -8.70 -17.49 -20.41
C THR A 86 -8.59 -16.08 -19.84
N LYS A 87 -7.43 -15.77 -19.25
CA LYS A 87 -7.02 -14.41 -18.92
C LYS A 87 -5.69 -14.14 -19.58
N VAL A 88 -5.69 -13.18 -20.50
CA VAL A 88 -4.51 -12.84 -21.29
C VAL A 88 -4.02 -11.46 -20.88
N VAL A 89 -2.70 -11.35 -20.67
CA VAL A 89 -2.03 -10.08 -20.41
C VAL A 89 -0.75 -10.00 -21.21
N THR A 90 -0.50 -8.85 -21.83
CA THR A 90 0.80 -8.53 -22.44
C THR A 90 1.78 -8.14 -21.35
N ILE A 91 3.00 -8.68 -21.42
CA ILE A 91 4.11 -8.37 -20.53
C ILE A 91 5.16 -7.64 -21.37
N GLY A 92 5.45 -6.38 -21.05
CA GLY A 92 6.37 -5.57 -21.86
C GLY A 92 5.83 -5.34 -23.28
N GLU A 93 6.70 -5.46 -24.28
CA GLU A 93 6.35 -5.28 -25.70
C GLU A 93 6.32 -6.60 -26.49
N ASP A 94 6.97 -7.66 -25.98
CA ASP A 94 7.32 -8.88 -26.73
C ASP A 94 6.95 -10.17 -25.99
N ALA A 95 6.18 -10.11 -24.92
CA ALA A 95 5.71 -11.30 -24.22
C ALA A 95 4.21 -11.26 -23.95
N VAL A 96 3.60 -12.43 -23.96
CA VAL A 96 2.19 -12.62 -23.60
C VAL A 96 2.06 -13.75 -22.60
N ARG A 97 1.17 -13.55 -21.64
CA ARG A 97 0.86 -14.55 -20.63
C ARG A 97 -0.61 -14.88 -20.66
N VAL A 98 -0.90 -16.17 -20.64
CA VAL A 98 -2.23 -16.74 -20.63
C VAL A 98 -2.39 -17.56 -19.37
N GLN A 99 -3.39 -17.22 -18.57
CA GLN A 99 -3.86 -18.07 -17.47
C GLN A 99 -5.15 -18.74 -17.89
N THR A 100 -5.27 -20.02 -17.55
CA THR A 100 -6.44 -20.84 -17.87
C THR A 100 -6.77 -21.77 -16.71
N ASP A 101 -7.94 -22.40 -16.79
CA ASP A 101 -8.36 -23.46 -15.90
C ASP A 101 -7.33 -24.61 -15.87
N GLN A 102 -7.52 -25.55 -14.95
CA GLN A 102 -6.63 -26.70 -14.84
C GLN A 102 -6.71 -27.54 -16.11
N VAL A 103 -5.56 -27.79 -16.72
CA VAL A 103 -5.44 -28.66 -17.90
C VAL A 103 -4.60 -29.89 -17.55
N THR A 104 -4.86 -30.98 -18.27
CA THR A 104 -4.06 -32.21 -18.19
C THR A 104 -2.67 -32.02 -18.83
N ASP A 105 -1.74 -32.92 -18.55
CA ASP A 105 -0.40 -32.90 -19.17
C ASP A 105 -0.44 -33.08 -20.69
N ALA A 106 -1.50 -33.69 -21.24
CA ALA A 106 -1.68 -33.79 -22.69
C ALA A 106 -2.13 -32.45 -23.27
N GLU A 107 -3.18 -31.86 -22.69
CA GLU A 107 -3.69 -30.55 -23.09
C GLU A 107 -2.64 -29.44 -22.91
N SER A 108 -1.82 -29.46 -21.86
CA SER A 108 -0.78 -28.44 -21.67
C SER A 108 0.28 -28.45 -22.76
N ARG A 109 0.64 -29.63 -23.28
CA ARG A 109 1.56 -29.76 -24.42
C ARG A 109 0.91 -29.26 -25.70
N GLU A 110 -0.33 -29.66 -25.96
CA GLU A 110 -1.08 -29.21 -27.13
C GLU A 110 -1.29 -27.68 -27.12
N ILE A 111 -1.60 -27.10 -25.95
CA ILE A 111 -1.70 -25.65 -25.77
C ILE A 111 -0.35 -24.98 -26.00
N SER A 112 0.75 -25.55 -25.50
CA SER A 112 2.09 -24.98 -25.69
C SER A 112 2.48 -24.94 -27.17
N THR A 113 2.21 -26.02 -27.92
CA THR A 113 2.41 -26.07 -29.37
C THR A 113 1.50 -25.08 -30.09
N ALA A 114 0.21 -25.04 -29.76
CA ALA A 114 -0.74 -24.10 -30.38
C ALA A 114 -0.35 -22.63 -30.14
N LEU A 115 0.13 -22.30 -28.94
CA LEU A 115 0.63 -20.96 -28.62
C LEU A 115 1.91 -20.63 -29.39
N ALA A 116 2.85 -21.58 -29.51
CA ALA A 116 4.07 -21.40 -30.28
C ALA A 116 3.77 -21.13 -31.77
N GLU A 117 2.86 -21.92 -32.35
CA GLU A 117 2.40 -21.76 -33.73
C GLU A 117 1.64 -20.44 -33.95
N ALA A 118 0.74 -20.07 -33.03
CA ALA A 118 -0.07 -18.85 -33.14
C ALA A 118 0.78 -17.58 -33.12
N TYR A 119 1.89 -17.58 -32.39
CA TYR A 119 2.80 -16.44 -32.26
C TYR A 119 4.06 -16.53 -33.12
N ASP A 120 4.22 -17.58 -33.92
CA ASP A 120 5.41 -17.84 -34.77
C ASP A 120 6.73 -17.83 -33.98
N VAL A 121 6.71 -18.44 -32.79
CA VAL A 121 7.88 -18.58 -31.91
C VAL A 121 8.26 -20.05 -31.69
N PRO A 122 9.52 -20.37 -31.37
CA PRO A 122 9.88 -21.73 -30.97
C PRO A 122 9.13 -22.17 -29.71
N GLU A 123 8.75 -23.45 -29.60
CA GLU A 123 8.15 -23.99 -28.36
C GLU A 123 9.01 -23.78 -27.11
N ALA A 124 10.35 -23.65 -27.28
CA ALA A 124 11.26 -23.34 -26.19
C ALA A 124 11.01 -21.96 -25.53
N GLU A 125 10.34 -21.04 -26.22
CA GLU A 125 9.94 -19.73 -25.71
C GLU A 125 8.58 -19.76 -25.00
N VAL A 126 7.90 -20.92 -24.97
CA VAL A 126 6.66 -21.14 -24.23
C VAL A 126 6.97 -21.83 -22.91
N SER A 127 6.88 -21.07 -21.82
CA SER A 127 7.01 -21.59 -20.47
C SER A 127 5.66 -21.95 -19.89
N TYR A 128 5.58 -23.09 -19.20
CA TYR A 128 4.37 -23.59 -18.54
C TYR A 128 4.55 -23.68 -17.03
N ALA A 129 3.56 -23.21 -16.28
CA ALA A 129 3.46 -23.36 -14.84
C ALA A 129 2.06 -23.85 -14.45
N PHE A 130 2.00 -24.77 -13.49
CA PHE A 130 0.75 -25.34 -12.98
C PHE A 130 0.67 -25.20 -11.46
N ILE A 131 -0.51 -24.83 -10.98
CA ILE A 131 -0.83 -24.82 -9.55
C ILE A 131 -2.05 -25.70 -9.30
N GLY A 132 -1.86 -26.71 -8.45
CA GLY A 132 -2.94 -27.60 -8.02
C GLY A 132 -3.97 -26.91 -7.11
N PRO A 133 -5.22 -27.40 -7.09
CA PRO A 133 -6.33 -26.77 -6.34
C PRO A 133 -6.10 -26.77 -4.82
N SER A 134 -5.49 -27.83 -4.28
CA SER A 134 -5.16 -27.89 -2.84
C SER A 134 -4.13 -26.83 -2.46
N TRP A 135 -3.10 -26.64 -3.29
CA TRP A 135 -2.09 -25.62 -3.08
C TRP A 135 -2.70 -24.22 -3.10
N GLY A 136 -3.50 -23.90 -4.12
CA GLY A 136 -4.16 -22.59 -4.22
C GLY A 136 -5.05 -22.27 -3.02
N ALA A 137 -5.86 -23.25 -2.59
CA ALA A 137 -6.71 -23.11 -1.41
C ALA A 137 -5.90 -22.91 -0.12
N ASP A 138 -4.84 -23.70 0.07
CA ASP A 138 -3.98 -23.63 1.25
C ASP A 138 -3.20 -22.31 1.31
N VAL A 139 -2.67 -21.83 0.17
CA VAL A 139 -1.95 -20.55 0.06
C VAL A 139 -2.89 -19.38 0.33
N THR A 140 -4.09 -19.39 -0.25
CA THR A 140 -5.12 -18.36 0.00
C THR A 140 -5.47 -18.29 1.47
N ARG A 141 -5.80 -19.45 2.07
CA ARG A 141 -6.17 -19.55 3.49
C ARG A 141 -5.04 -19.07 4.39
N THR A 142 -3.81 -19.53 4.14
CA THR A 142 -2.65 -19.16 4.95
C THR A 142 -2.33 -17.67 4.84
N SER A 143 -2.48 -17.07 3.65
CA SER A 143 -2.26 -15.63 3.45
C SER A 143 -3.29 -14.77 4.20
N LEU A 144 -4.57 -15.16 4.18
CA LEU A 144 -5.63 -14.47 4.92
C LEU A 144 -5.42 -14.57 6.44
N TRP A 145 -5.11 -15.77 6.94
CA TRP A 145 -4.78 -15.96 8.37
C TRP A 145 -3.52 -15.19 8.77
N GLY A 146 -2.48 -15.20 7.93
CA GLY A 146 -1.25 -14.46 8.15
C GLY A 146 -1.50 -12.96 8.29
N LEU A 147 -2.29 -12.37 7.39
CA LEU A 147 -2.68 -10.96 7.45
C LEU A 147 -3.50 -10.64 8.72
N ALA A 148 -4.50 -11.47 9.04
CA ALA A 148 -5.34 -11.27 10.22
C ALA A 148 -4.53 -11.36 11.52
N ILE A 149 -3.65 -12.36 11.64
CA ILE A 149 -2.74 -12.52 12.78
C ILE A 149 -1.77 -11.34 12.86
N PHE A 150 -1.20 -10.91 11.74
CA PHE A 150 -0.32 -9.73 11.70
C PHE A 150 -1.02 -8.48 12.22
N LEU A 151 -2.23 -8.17 11.75
CA LEU A 151 -2.99 -7.00 12.20
C LEU A 151 -3.38 -7.10 13.68
N ALA A 152 -3.79 -8.29 14.13
CA ALA A 152 -4.14 -8.53 15.53
C ALA A 152 -2.93 -8.38 16.47
N LEU A 153 -1.79 -8.99 16.13
CA LEU A 153 -0.56 -8.86 16.91
C LEU A 153 -0.05 -7.42 16.91
N THR A 154 -0.11 -6.74 15.76
CA THR A 154 0.24 -5.32 15.65
C THR A 154 -0.64 -4.47 16.57
N PHE A 155 -1.96 -4.69 16.56
CA PHE A 155 -2.87 -4.00 17.48
C PHE A 155 -2.50 -4.25 18.95
N ILE A 156 -2.26 -5.50 19.34
CA ILE A 156 -1.90 -5.86 20.72
C ILE A 156 -0.59 -5.18 21.13
N ILE A 157 0.45 -5.26 20.29
CA ILE A 157 1.75 -4.64 20.56
C ILE A 157 1.61 -3.13 20.72
N LEU A 158 0.89 -2.46 19.81
CA LEU A 158 0.67 -1.01 19.91
C LEU A 158 -0.19 -0.63 21.11
N ALA A 159 -1.16 -1.45 21.50
CA ALA A 159 -1.96 -1.23 22.70
C ALA A 159 -1.09 -1.30 23.97
N LEU A 160 -0.21 -2.29 24.05
CA LEU A 160 0.74 -2.44 25.17
C LEU A 160 1.80 -1.34 25.17
N TYR A 161 2.32 -0.98 24.01
CA TYR A 161 3.39 0.00 23.83
C TYR A 161 2.93 1.42 24.18
N PHE A 162 1.84 1.89 23.55
CA PHE A 162 1.37 3.27 23.72
C PHE A 162 0.54 3.50 24.98
N ARG A 163 0.07 2.44 25.63
CA ARG A 163 -0.80 2.49 26.84
C ARG A 163 -2.08 3.32 26.68
N THR A 164 -2.38 3.78 25.47
CA THR A 164 -3.52 4.64 25.12
C THR A 164 -4.23 4.00 23.94
N TRP A 165 -5.38 3.38 24.18
CA TRP A 165 -6.13 2.65 23.15
C TRP A 165 -6.48 3.52 21.92
N LYS A 166 -6.74 4.82 22.12
CA LYS A 166 -7.03 5.76 21.02
C LYS A 166 -5.85 5.96 20.07
N MET A 167 -4.63 5.90 20.60
CA MET A 167 -3.41 5.97 19.81
C MET A 167 -3.29 4.71 18.96
N SER A 168 -3.45 3.53 19.57
CA SER A 168 -3.42 2.24 18.85
C SER A 168 -4.51 2.13 17.78
N VAL A 169 -5.74 2.58 18.06
CA VAL A 169 -6.82 2.60 17.07
C VAL A 169 -6.52 3.54 15.91
N SER A 170 -5.95 4.73 16.17
CA SER A 170 -5.60 5.68 15.10
C SER A 170 -4.50 5.14 14.19
N ALA A 171 -3.49 4.48 14.77
CA ALA A 171 -2.43 3.82 14.03
C ALA A 171 -2.97 2.68 13.15
N ILE A 172 -3.87 1.85 13.70
CA ILE A 172 -4.45 0.70 12.99
C ILE A 172 -5.38 1.15 11.87
N ILE A 173 -6.18 2.19 12.08
CA ILE A 173 -6.98 2.79 11.00
C ILE A 173 -6.07 3.31 9.88
N GLY A 174 -4.93 3.93 10.22
CA GLY A 174 -3.90 4.29 9.23
C GLY A 174 -3.39 3.08 8.45
N LEU A 175 -3.03 1.98 9.13
CA LEU A 175 -2.57 0.76 8.45
C LEU A 175 -3.64 0.16 7.53
N VAL A 176 -4.90 0.15 7.95
CA VAL A 176 -6.03 -0.32 7.13
C VAL A 176 -6.24 0.58 5.92
N ASP A 177 -6.16 1.91 6.09
CA ASP A 177 -6.20 2.89 5.01
C ASP A 177 -5.10 2.61 3.97
N VAL A 178 -3.86 2.34 4.41
CA VAL A 178 -2.76 1.95 3.50
C VAL A 178 -3.09 0.68 2.72
N LEU A 179 -3.58 -0.36 3.41
CA LEU A 179 -3.89 -1.63 2.77
C LEU A 179 -5.02 -1.50 1.74
N VAL A 180 -6.11 -0.84 2.11
CA VAL A 180 -7.29 -0.68 1.23
C VAL A 180 -6.95 0.13 -0.01
N ILE A 181 -6.22 1.24 0.14
CA ILE A 181 -5.81 2.07 -0.99
C ILE A 181 -4.83 1.30 -1.89
N THR A 182 -3.88 0.57 -1.31
CA THR A 182 -2.93 -0.24 -2.11
C THR A 182 -3.64 -1.32 -2.92
N ILE A 183 -4.59 -2.05 -2.31
CA ILE A 183 -5.40 -3.06 -3.03
C ILE A 183 -6.29 -2.39 -4.08
N GLY A 184 -6.86 -1.22 -3.80
CA GLY A 184 -7.64 -0.46 -4.78
C GLY A 184 -6.84 -0.02 -5.99
N VAL A 185 -5.59 0.40 -5.80
CA VAL A 185 -4.66 0.71 -6.90
C VAL A 185 -4.40 -0.54 -7.74
N TYR A 186 -4.17 -1.70 -7.11
CA TYR A 186 -4.04 -2.98 -7.81
C TYR A 186 -5.27 -3.28 -8.68
N ALA A 187 -6.46 -3.20 -8.10
CA ALA A 187 -7.71 -3.44 -8.81
C ALA A 187 -7.92 -2.45 -9.97
N LEU A 188 -7.54 -1.18 -9.79
CA LEU A 188 -7.76 -0.12 -10.77
C LEU A 188 -6.95 -0.34 -12.04
N PHE A 189 -5.66 -0.64 -11.85
CA PHE A 189 -4.74 -0.88 -12.96
C PHE A 189 -4.80 -2.32 -13.49
N GLY A 190 -5.57 -3.21 -12.84
CA GLY A 190 -5.66 -4.62 -13.20
C GLY A 190 -4.39 -5.39 -12.85
N PHE A 191 -3.61 -4.91 -11.89
CA PHE A 191 -2.46 -5.64 -11.39
C PHE A 191 -2.91 -6.87 -10.61
N GLU A 192 -2.12 -7.91 -10.76
CA GLU A 192 -2.38 -9.19 -10.16
C GLU A 192 -1.87 -9.23 -8.72
N ILE A 193 -2.69 -9.75 -7.81
CA ILE A 193 -2.30 -10.04 -6.45
C ILE A 193 -1.77 -11.46 -6.44
N SER A 194 -0.44 -11.59 -6.40
CA SER A 194 0.29 -12.84 -6.20
C SER A 194 0.74 -13.01 -4.74
N PRO A 195 1.17 -14.20 -4.30
CA PRO A 195 1.77 -14.37 -2.97
C PRO A 195 2.97 -13.43 -2.74
N ALA A 196 3.74 -13.14 -3.80
CA ALA A 196 4.82 -12.16 -3.75
C ALA A 196 4.32 -10.74 -3.48
N ALA A 197 3.19 -10.33 -4.08
CA ALA A 197 2.54 -9.05 -3.77
C ALA A 197 2.06 -8.99 -2.31
N VAL A 198 1.52 -10.09 -1.76
CA VAL A 198 1.11 -10.16 -0.34
C VAL A 198 2.31 -10.00 0.60
N ILE A 199 3.46 -10.61 0.28
CA ILE A 199 4.71 -10.38 1.02
C ILE A 199 5.08 -8.89 0.98
N GLY A 200 4.95 -8.24 -0.17
CA GLY A 200 5.15 -6.80 -0.29
C GLY A 200 4.16 -5.99 0.55
N PHE A 201 2.87 -6.35 0.59
CA PHE A 201 1.87 -5.71 1.45
C PHE A 201 2.22 -5.83 2.95
N LEU A 202 2.65 -7.00 3.43
CA LEU A 202 3.07 -7.16 4.81
C LEU A 202 4.36 -6.36 5.12
N THR A 203 5.25 -6.28 4.14
CA THR A 203 6.50 -5.51 4.23
C THR A 203 6.20 -4.02 4.38
N ILE A 204 5.32 -3.45 3.55
CA ILE A 204 4.97 -2.02 3.66
C ILE A 204 4.18 -1.73 4.93
N LEU A 205 3.38 -2.67 5.44
CA LEU A 205 2.65 -2.45 6.68
C LEU A 205 3.62 -2.38 7.86
N SER A 206 4.65 -3.23 7.87
CA SER A 206 5.74 -3.19 8.85
C SER A 206 6.52 -1.87 8.79
N TYR A 207 6.75 -1.39 7.56
CA TYR A 207 7.42 -0.11 7.32
C TYR A 207 6.56 1.09 7.76
N ALA A 208 5.27 1.10 7.42
CA ALA A 208 4.31 2.12 7.82
C ALA A 208 4.13 2.17 9.34
N LEU A 209 4.17 1.00 10.00
CA LEU A 209 4.13 0.87 11.45
C LEU A 209 5.34 1.56 12.11
N TYR A 210 6.53 1.41 11.54
CA TYR A 210 7.73 2.06 12.06
C TYR A 210 7.64 3.59 11.97
N ASP A 211 7.19 4.12 10.83
CA ASP A 211 6.97 5.57 10.69
C ASP A 211 5.88 6.08 11.65
N THR A 212 4.74 5.39 11.71
CA THR A 212 3.65 5.70 12.65
C THR A 212 4.13 5.73 14.10
N THR A 213 4.96 4.77 14.48
CA THR A 213 5.46 4.69 15.87
C THR A 213 6.31 5.90 16.23
N VAL A 214 7.20 6.34 15.33
CA VAL A 214 8.04 7.51 15.60
C VAL A 214 7.25 8.82 15.62
N VAL A 215 6.28 8.99 14.71
CA VAL A 215 5.39 10.14 14.74
C VAL A 215 4.60 10.17 16.06
N PHE A 216 4.11 9.01 16.49
CA PHE A 216 3.25 8.90 17.67
C PHE A 216 4.04 9.03 18.98
N ASP A 217 5.27 8.55 19.02
CA ASP A 217 6.20 8.84 20.12
C ASP A 217 6.49 10.33 20.22
N LYS A 218 6.70 11.01 19.09
CA LYS A 218 6.93 12.46 19.10
C LYS A 218 5.68 13.23 19.52
N ILE A 219 4.50 12.76 19.14
CA ILE A 219 3.22 13.29 19.62
C ILE A 219 3.16 13.16 21.15
N ARG A 220 3.43 11.96 21.67
CA ARG A 220 3.41 11.69 23.10
C ARG A 220 4.39 12.60 23.84
N GLU A 221 5.65 12.65 23.40
CA GLU A 221 6.70 13.51 23.95
C GLU A 221 6.24 14.97 24.03
N ASN A 222 5.76 15.55 22.92
CA ASN A 222 5.29 16.93 22.90
C ASN A 222 4.08 17.15 23.82
N THR A 223 3.13 16.21 23.86
CA THR A 223 1.92 16.34 24.68
C THR A 223 2.19 16.14 26.17
N ASP A 224 3.18 15.32 26.53
CA ASP A 224 3.62 15.09 27.90
C ASP A 224 4.47 16.29 28.39
N GLU A 225 5.37 16.83 27.56
CA GLU A 225 6.17 18.03 27.87
C GLU A 225 5.31 19.29 28.04
N ASP A 226 4.24 19.42 27.26
CA ASP A 226 3.36 20.59 27.35
C ASP A 226 2.62 20.69 28.70
N GLY A 227 2.39 19.56 29.39
CA GLY A 227 1.81 19.53 30.73
C GLY A 227 0.56 20.42 30.89
N GLU A 228 0.43 21.06 32.05
CA GLU A 228 -0.67 22.00 32.36
C GLU A 228 -0.39 23.46 32.02
N VAL A 229 0.88 23.83 31.78
CA VAL A 229 1.35 25.23 31.70
C VAL A 229 1.69 25.66 30.26
N SER A 230 1.62 24.75 29.29
CA SER A 230 1.95 25.10 27.91
C SER A 230 0.98 26.12 27.32
N GLY A 231 1.55 27.05 26.55
CA GLY A 231 0.80 27.99 25.74
C GLY A 231 0.25 27.40 24.44
N ARG A 232 0.36 26.08 24.19
CA ARG A 232 -0.14 25.38 22.99
C ARG A 232 -1.37 24.51 23.31
N THR A 233 -2.30 24.46 22.36
CA THR A 233 -3.42 23.50 22.41
C THR A 233 -2.95 22.09 22.07
N PHE A 234 -3.70 21.06 22.45
CA PHE A 234 -3.33 19.68 22.15
C PHE A 234 -3.17 19.43 20.65
N GLY A 235 -4.08 19.97 19.84
CA GLY A 235 -4.00 19.86 18.39
C GLY A 235 -2.75 20.52 17.80
N GLU A 236 -2.28 21.63 18.39
CA GLU A 236 -1.02 22.28 18.00
C GLU A 236 0.21 21.45 18.39
N SER A 237 0.20 20.80 19.55
CA SER A 237 1.27 19.88 19.98
C SER A 237 1.39 18.68 19.03
N VAL A 238 0.24 18.09 18.65
CA VAL A 238 0.18 17.02 17.65
C VAL A 238 0.67 17.53 16.30
N ASN A 239 0.24 18.71 15.87
CA ASN A 239 0.68 19.29 14.61
C ASN A 239 2.19 19.56 14.58
N LEU A 240 2.76 20.05 15.68
CA LEU A 240 4.20 20.25 15.78
C LEU A 240 4.94 18.92 15.68
N ALA A 241 4.46 17.88 16.36
CA ALA A 241 5.10 16.56 16.32
C ALA A 241 5.19 16.02 14.89
N VAL A 242 4.09 16.12 14.12
CA VAL A 242 4.06 15.73 12.71
C VAL A 242 5.07 16.53 11.88
N ASN A 243 5.21 17.83 12.13
CA ASN A 243 6.19 18.68 11.42
C ASN A 243 7.63 18.33 11.81
N GLN A 244 7.89 18.03 13.08
CA GLN A 244 9.21 17.62 13.59
C GLN A 244 9.70 16.32 12.97
N THR A 245 8.80 15.39 12.69
CA THR A 245 9.12 14.10 12.08
C THR A 245 9.05 14.12 10.55
N LEU A 246 8.46 15.16 9.94
CA LEU A 246 8.19 15.22 8.49
C LEU A 246 9.43 14.95 7.63
N VAL A 247 10.56 15.60 7.91
CA VAL A 247 11.80 15.39 7.12
C VAL A 247 12.32 13.97 7.26
N ARG A 248 12.21 13.38 8.46
CA ARG A 248 12.57 11.99 8.69
C ARG A 248 11.69 11.06 7.87
N SER A 249 10.36 11.22 7.96
CA SER A 249 9.39 10.40 7.22
C SER A 249 9.62 10.51 5.71
N ILE A 250 9.81 11.72 5.18
CA ILE A 250 10.14 11.93 3.75
C ILE A 250 11.44 11.20 3.38
N ASN A 251 12.50 11.35 4.17
CA ASN A 251 13.79 10.72 3.89
C ASN A 251 13.66 9.19 3.89
N THR A 252 12.98 8.63 4.88
CA THR A 252 12.76 7.18 4.92
C THR A 252 11.97 6.75 3.69
N THR A 253 10.91 7.45 3.32
CA THR A 253 10.06 7.12 2.17
C THR A 253 10.87 7.14 0.88
N ILE A 254 11.69 8.17 0.65
CA ILE A 254 12.55 8.28 -0.54
C ILE A 254 13.55 7.12 -0.59
N VAL A 255 14.20 6.80 0.54
CA VAL A 255 15.17 5.69 0.62
C VAL A 255 14.52 4.34 0.31
N ALA A 256 13.24 4.16 0.64
CA ALA A 256 12.49 2.94 0.31
C ALA A 256 11.99 2.92 -1.14
N ILE A 257 11.50 4.05 -1.66
CA ILE A 257 10.92 4.17 -3.01
C ILE A 257 11.99 4.07 -4.11
N LEU A 258 13.18 4.65 -3.92
CA LEU A 258 14.17 4.68 -5.00
C LEU A 258 14.66 3.28 -5.43
N PRO A 259 15.08 2.38 -4.52
CA PRO A 259 15.51 1.04 -4.91
C PRO A 259 14.35 0.18 -5.42
N THR A 260 13.19 0.26 -4.77
CA THR A 260 12.01 -0.53 -5.16
C THR A 260 11.46 -0.07 -6.51
N GLY A 261 11.43 1.23 -6.76
CA GLY A 261 11.13 1.81 -8.05
C GLY A 261 12.15 1.39 -9.11
N ALA A 262 13.45 1.41 -8.81
CA ALA A 262 14.46 0.95 -9.76
C ALA A 262 14.25 -0.53 -10.15
N ILE A 263 13.99 -1.41 -9.18
CA ILE A 263 13.69 -2.83 -9.45
C ILE A 263 12.40 -2.95 -10.28
N LEU A 264 11.36 -2.18 -9.96
CA LEU A 264 10.11 -2.17 -10.69
C LEU A 264 10.31 -1.77 -12.16
N PHE A 265 10.98 -0.65 -12.43
CA PHE A 265 11.20 -0.19 -13.80
C PHE A 265 12.14 -1.11 -14.58
N ILE A 266 13.18 -1.65 -13.94
CA ILE A 266 14.06 -2.63 -14.58
C ILE A 266 13.28 -3.91 -14.89
N GLY A 267 12.48 -4.41 -13.96
CA GLY A 267 11.67 -5.62 -14.13
C GLY A 267 10.58 -5.47 -15.19
N LEU A 268 10.04 -4.25 -15.39
CA LEU A 268 9.12 -3.95 -16.49
C LEU A 268 9.81 -3.97 -17.87
N ILE A 269 11.11 -3.65 -17.92
CA ILE A 269 11.90 -3.66 -19.17
C ILE A 269 12.51 -5.04 -19.44
N TRP A 270 12.83 -5.80 -18.38
CA TRP A 270 13.43 -7.12 -18.46
C TRP A 270 12.40 -8.20 -18.11
N ALA A 271 11.85 -8.84 -19.15
CA ALA A 271 10.76 -9.83 -19.07
C ALA A 271 11.02 -11.06 -18.15
N GLY A 272 12.25 -11.27 -17.67
CA GLY A 272 12.63 -12.44 -16.87
C GLY A 272 12.46 -12.32 -15.34
N ALA A 273 12.08 -11.16 -14.79
CA ALA A 273 12.09 -10.89 -13.35
C ALA A 273 10.69 -10.66 -12.74
N GLN A 274 9.70 -11.47 -13.14
CA GLN A 274 8.29 -11.22 -12.80
C GLN A 274 8.02 -11.20 -11.29
N THR A 275 8.51 -12.18 -10.53
CA THR A 275 8.32 -12.22 -9.08
C THR A 275 8.92 -11.00 -8.36
N LEU A 276 10.07 -10.52 -8.84
CA LEU A 276 10.69 -9.30 -8.31
C LEU A 276 9.88 -8.06 -8.68
N THR A 277 9.30 -8.04 -9.87
CA THR A 277 8.42 -6.96 -10.35
C THR A 277 7.17 -6.86 -9.47
N ASP A 278 6.48 -7.98 -9.20
CA ASP A 278 5.29 -8.02 -8.33
C ASP A 278 5.58 -7.54 -6.90
N LEU A 279 6.69 -8.00 -6.32
CA LEU A 279 7.11 -7.62 -4.98
C LEU A 279 7.54 -6.14 -4.93
N SER A 280 8.24 -5.66 -5.97
CA SER A 280 8.66 -4.26 -6.04
C SER A 280 7.49 -3.30 -6.26
N LEU A 281 6.49 -3.68 -7.07
CA LEU A 281 5.27 -2.91 -7.32
C LEU A 281 4.47 -2.70 -6.03
N SER A 282 4.25 -3.78 -5.27
CA SER A 282 3.51 -3.73 -4.01
C SER A 282 4.22 -2.84 -2.99
N ILE A 283 5.55 -2.96 -2.89
CA ILE A 283 6.33 -2.12 -2.00
C ILE A 283 6.34 -0.66 -2.46
N PHE A 284 6.51 -0.40 -3.75
CA PHE A 284 6.56 0.94 -4.31
C PHE A 284 5.24 1.70 -4.08
N VAL A 285 4.11 1.11 -4.49
CA VAL A 285 2.78 1.69 -4.30
C VAL A 285 2.48 1.85 -2.81
N GLY A 286 2.67 0.79 -2.03
CA GLY A 286 2.36 0.80 -0.60
C GLY A 286 3.18 1.81 0.19
N THR A 287 4.44 2.07 -0.20
CA THR A 287 5.30 3.06 0.45
C THR A 287 4.83 4.50 0.20
N ILE A 288 4.35 4.79 -1.01
CA ILE A 288 3.76 6.11 -1.34
C ILE A 288 2.50 6.34 -0.50
N VAL A 289 1.63 5.34 -0.44
CA VAL A 289 0.39 5.40 0.34
C VAL A 289 0.68 5.50 1.85
N ALA A 290 1.66 4.76 2.34
CA ALA A 290 2.09 4.81 3.75
C ALA A 290 2.57 6.20 4.17
N ALA A 291 3.37 6.87 3.33
CA ALA A 291 3.85 8.22 3.60
C ALA A 291 2.70 9.23 3.75
N TYR A 292 1.62 9.03 2.99
CA TYR A 292 0.41 9.83 3.12
C TYR A 292 -0.37 9.47 4.40
N SER A 293 -0.63 8.19 4.64
CA SER A 293 -1.57 7.76 5.67
C SER A 293 -1.16 8.18 7.08
N THR A 294 0.12 8.02 7.45
CA THR A 294 0.60 8.38 8.80
C THR A 294 0.40 9.88 9.12
N ILE A 295 0.80 10.73 8.17
CA ILE A 295 0.90 12.19 8.34
C ILE A 295 -0.48 12.85 8.23
N PHE A 296 -1.28 12.42 7.25
CA PHE A 296 -2.53 13.09 6.88
C PHE A 296 -3.77 12.43 7.48
N VAL A 297 -3.68 11.15 7.88
CA VAL A 297 -4.83 10.39 8.41
C VAL A 297 -4.62 10.04 9.89
N ALA A 298 -3.59 9.27 10.21
CA ALA A 298 -3.42 8.68 11.54
C ALA A 298 -3.23 9.73 12.64
N ALA A 299 -2.31 10.70 12.45
CA ALA A 299 -2.04 11.74 13.45
C ALA A 299 -3.22 12.72 13.65
N PRO A 300 -3.87 13.25 12.59
CA PRO A 300 -5.08 14.06 12.74
C PRO A 300 -6.25 13.31 13.36
N LEU A 301 -6.40 12.00 13.08
CA LEU A 301 -7.42 11.15 13.67
C LEU A 301 -7.19 10.98 15.18
N TYR A 302 -5.95 10.79 15.59
CA TYR A 302 -5.58 10.74 17.00
C TYR A 302 -5.94 12.04 17.73
N SER A 303 -5.63 13.20 17.13
CA SER A 303 -6.02 14.51 17.67
C SER A 303 -7.54 14.61 17.84
N LEU A 304 -8.31 14.22 16.82
CA LEU A 304 -9.78 14.24 16.88
C LEU A 304 -10.35 13.38 18.02
N LEU A 305 -9.79 12.18 18.23
CA LEU A 305 -10.27 11.26 19.26
C LEU A 305 -9.97 11.73 20.69
N ARG A 306 -8.92 12.55 20.88
CA ARG A 306 -8.48 13.02 22.20
C ARG A 306 -8.90 14.43 22.56
N GLU A 307 -9.04 15.34 21.59
CA GLU A 307 -9.41 16.75 21.86
C GLU A 307 -10.74 16.90 22.61
N ASN A 308 -11.65 15.93 22.49
CA ASN A 308 -12.94 15.93 23.20
C ASN A 308 -12.85 15.40 24.65
N GLU A 309 -11.69 14.94 25.11
CA GLU A 309 -11.48 14.54 26.51
C GLU A 309 -11.58 15.76 27.44
N GLN A 310 -12.37 15.66 28.50
CA GLN A 310 -12.57 16.74 29.48
C GLN A 310 -11.29 17.44 29.97
N PRO A 311 -10.20 16.72 30.37
CA PRO A 311 -8.97 17.39 30.81
C PRO A 311 -8.29 18.18 29.69
N ILE A 312 -8.28 17.64 28.47
CA ILE A 312 -7.65 18.29 27.30
C ILE A 312 -8.46 19.52 26.89
N ARG A 313 -9.78 19.37 26.76
CA ARG A 313 -10.68 20.46 26.38
C ARG A 313 -10.58 21.63 27.35
N THR A 314 -10.56 21.35 28.65
CA THR A 314 -10.46 22.38 29.70
C THR A 314 -9.12 23.11 29.64
N ARG A 315 -8.02 22.39 29.39
CA ARG A 315 -6.70 23.00 29.17
C ARG A 315 -6.71 23.88 27.94
N ASP A 316 -7.16 23.36 26.80
CA ASP A 316 -7.13 24.07 25.53
C ASP A 316 -8.01 25.33 25.56
N THR A 317 -9.16 25.31 26.25
CA THR A 317 -9.97 26.52 26.47
C THR A 317 -9.25 27.57 27.31
N ARG A 318 -8.47 27.17 28.33
CA ARG A 318 -7.66 28.11 29.12
C ARG A 318 -6.56 28.75 28.28
N VAL A 319 -5.90 27.96 27.43
CA VAL A 319 -4.87 28.46 26.51
C VAL A 319 -5.44 29.48 25.55
N VAL A 320 -6.59 29.19 24.92
CA VAL A 320 -7.25 30.11 23.98
C VAL A 320 -7.67 31.40 24.69
N ALA A 321 -8.32 31.30 25.86
CA ALA A 321 -8.72 32.47 26.63
C ALA A 321 -7.52 33.33 27.08
N ALA A 322 -6.41 32.70 27.49
CA ALA A 322 -5.19 33.42 27.84
C ALA A 322 -4.57 34.16 26.64
N ARG A 323 -4.63 33.58 25.42
CA ARG A 323 -4.17 34.24 24.19
C ARG A 323 -5.05 35.42 23.80
N GLU A 324 -6.36 35.27 23.89
CA GLU A 324 -7.32 36.36 23.64
C GLU A 324 -7.05 37.55 24.57
N LEU A 325 -6.77 37.28 25.86
CA LEU A 325 -6.39 38.31 26.84
C LEU A 325 -5.03 38.96 26.55
N ALA A 326 -4.08 38.22 25.97
CA ALA A 326 -2.74 38.71 25.63
C ALA A 326 -2.70 39.50 24.30
N GLY A 327 -3.77 39.50 23.50
CA GLY A 327 -3.81 40.18 22.20
C GLY A 327 -2.94 39.54 21.11
N THR A 328 -2.48 38.31 21.34
CA THR A 328 -1.62 37.58 20.40
C THR A 328 -2.49 36.75 19.45
N PRO A 329 -2.51 37.01 18.13
CA PRO A 329 -3.27 36.19 17.19
C PRO A 329 -2.71 34.75 17.10
N ALA A 330 -3.61 33.81 16.78
CA ALA A 330 -3.37 32.37 16.70
C ALA A 330 -2.42 31.94 15.55
#